data_AF-A0A4C1V1B9-F1
#
_entry.id   AF-A0A4C1V1B9-F1
#
_cell.length_a   1.000
_cell.length_b   1.000
_cell.length_c   1.000
_cell.angle_alpha   90.00
_cell.angle_beta   90.00
_cell.angle_gamma   90.00
#
_symmetry.space_group_name_H-M   'P 1'
#
loop_
_entity.id
_entity.type
_entity.pdbx_description
1 polymer ?
#
loop_
_entity_poly.entity_id
_entity_poly.type
_entity_poly.pdbx_seq_one_letter_code
_entity_poly.pdbx_strand_id
1 'polypeptide(L)'
;MESSILNLKRINKLRNSDIRRRTKIIDDLNHCKKLKWKWSGHVAHMSTDRWPNILTHWAGPNRKRKQGRPPGSITSKRQQEIRLGSKSQRQKTLEQNGGGLYSIKDA
;
A
#
# COMPACT_ATOMS: atom_id res chain seq x y z
N MET A 1 4.33 25.77 -13.95
CA MET A 1 5.40 24.92 -14.52
C MET A 1 5.73 25.34 -15.95
N GLU A 2 4.76 25.47 -16.85
CA GLU A 2 5.04 25.91 -18.24
C GLU A 2 5.71 27.31 -18.32
N SER A 3 5.27 28.26 -17.48
CA SER A 3 5.84 29.61 -17.45
C SER A 3 7.29 29.67 -16.96
N SER A 4 7.75 28.71 -16.14
CA SER A 4 9.14 28.69 -15.66
C SER A 4 10.12 28.23 -16.75
N ILE A 5 9.68 27.40 -17.71
CA ILE A 5 10.49 26.97 -18.85
C ILE A 5 10.91 28.17 -19.71
N LEU A 6 10.04 29.18 -19.81
CA LEU A 6 10.28 30.42 -20.56
C LEU A 6 10.79 31.57 -19.66
N ASN A 7 11.15 31.29 -18.40
CA ASN A 7 11.52 32.31 -17.40
C ASN A 7 10.51 33.46 -17.26
N LEU A 8 9.22 33.17 -17.43
CA LEU A 8 8.16 34.18 -17.37
C LEU A 8 7.69 34.40 -15.94
N LYS A 9 7.66 35.67 -15.53
CA LYS A 9 7.16 36.12 -14.23
C LYS A 9 5.72 36.66 -14.36
N ARG A 10 4.97 36.74 -13.25
CA ARG A 10 3.60 37.29 -13.23
C ARG A 10 3.49 38.70 -13.83
N ILE A 11 4.56 39.50 -13.74
CA ILE A 11 4.63 40.86 -14.31
C ILE A 11 4.47 40.90 -15.83
N ASN A 12 4.83 39.81 -16.53
CA ASN A 12 4.75 39.74 -17.98
C ASN A 12 3.29 39.67 -18.49
N LYS A 13 2.32 39.44 -17.60
CA LYS A 13 0.86 39.42 -17.87
C LYS A 13 0.45 38.65 -19.14
N LEU A 14 1.21 37.61 -19.49
CA LEU A 14 0.94 36.76 -20.65
C LEU A 14 -0.19 35.78 -20.34
N ARG A 15 -1.08 35.57 -21.33
CA ARG A 15 -2.12 34.55 -21.23
C ARG A 15 -1.52 33.16 -21.34
N ASN A 16 -2.17 32.20 -20.67
CA ASN A 16 -1.71 30.81 -20.67
C ASN A 16 -1.75 30.17 -22.07
N SER A 17 -2.65 30.64 -22.94
CA SER A 17 -2.72 30.23 -24.36
C SER A 17 -1.48 30.65 -25.16
N ASP A 18 -0.92 31.84 -24.89
CA ASP A 18 0.31 32.31 -25.54
C ASP A 18 1.53 31.54 -25.08
N ILE A 19 1.59 31.20 -23.79
CA ILE A 19 2.65 30.36 -23.22
C ILE A 19 2.62 28.98 -23.87
N ARG A 20 1.44 28.35 -23.97
CA ARG A 20 1.25 27.05 -24.62
C ARG A 20 1.62 27.04 -26.10
N ARG A 21 1.27 28.09 -26.83
CA ARG A 21 1.65 28.24 -28.24
C ARG A 21 3.18 28.27 -28.41
N ARG A 22 3.90 28.90 -27.49
CA ARG A 22 5.36 29.03 -27.52
C ARG A 22 6.06 27.74 -27.08
N THR A 23 5.61 27.11 -26.00
CA THR A 23 6.23 25.89 -25.47
C THR A 23 5.91 24.66 -26.31
N LYS A 24 4.80 24.66 -27.06
CA LYS A 24 4.30 23.51 -27.84
C LYS A 24 4.19 22.22 -27.02
N ILE A 25 4.15 22.34 -25.70
CA ILE A 25 3.97 21.21 -24.80
C ILE A 25 2.56 20.68 -25.06
N ILE A 26 2.49 19.42 -25.47
CA ILE A 26 1.23 18.72 -25.61
C ILE A 26 0.63 18.66 -24.21
N ASP A 27 -0.67 18.94 -24.08
CA ASP A 27 -1.36 18.77 -22.80
C ASP A 27 -1.16 17.34 -22.28
N ASP A 28 -0.34 17.21 -21.24
CA ASP A 28 0.11 15.94 -20.67
C ASP A 28 -1.08 15.03 -20.34
N LEU A 29 -2.18 15.61 -19.84
CA LEU A 29 -3.37 14.85 -19.52
C LEU A 29 -4.00 14.22 -20.77
N ASN A 30 -4.09 15.00 -21.84
CA ASN A 30 -4.65 14.53 -23.11
C ASN A 30 -3.72 13.53 -23.79
N HIS A 31 -2.39 13.72 -23.67
CA HIS A 31 -1.40 12.76 -24.17
C HIS A 31 -1.49 11.42 -23.43
N CYS A 32 -1.50 11.45 -22.10
CA CYS A 32 -1.67 10.27 -21.26
C CYS A 32 -2.98 9.53 -21.56
N LYS A 33 -4.09 10.25 -21.72
CA LYS A 33 -5.38 9.65 -22.13
C LYS A 33 -5.28 8.96 -23.49
N LYS A 34 -4.66 9.59 -24.49
CA LYS A 34 -4.46 8.99 -25.81
C LYS A 34 -3.58 7.74 -25.76
N LEU A 35 -2.48 7.78 -25.01
CA LEU A 35 -1.60 6.63 -24.83
C LEU A 35 -2.31 5.47 -24.14
N LYS A 36 -3.10 5.76 -23.09
CA LYS A 36 -3.92 4.75 -22.40
C LYS A 36 -4.84 4.01 -23.38
N TRP A 37 -5.57 4.74 -24.22
CA TRP A 37 -6.48 4.13 -25.19
C TRP A 37 -5.76 3.39 -26.32
N LYS A 38 -4.64 3.93 -26.82
CA LYS A 38 -3.79 3.22 -27.78
C LYS A 38 -3.28 1.90 -27.22
N TRP A 39 -2.80 1.90 -25.98
CA TRP A 39 -2.35 0.70 -25.30
C TRP A 39 -3.50 -0.30 -25.11
N SER A 40 -4.68 0.17 -24.69
CA SER A 40 -5.87 -0.68 -24.56
C SER A 40 -6.26 -1.36 -25.87
N GLY A 41 -6.27 -0.61 -26.99
CA GLY A 41 -6.55 -1.17 -28.31
C GLY A 41 -5.47 -2.15 -28.76
N HIS A 42 -4.20 -1.85 -28.48
CA HIS A 42 -3.09 -2.75 -28.76
C HIS A 42 -3.24 -4.08 -27.99
N VAL A 43 -3.58 -4.03 -26.70
CA VAL A 43 -3.82 -5.22 -25.87
C VAL A 43 -5.03 -6.02 -26.38
N ALA A 44 -6.11 -5.36 -26.79
CA ALA A 44 -7.30 -6.02 -27.33
C ALA A 44 -7.02 -6.81 -28.62
N HIS A 45 -6.04 -6.38 -29.43
CA HIS A 45 -5.62 -7.08 -30.65
C HIS A 45 -4.46 -8.06 -30.44
N MET A 46 -3.87 -8.14 -29.24
CA MET A 46 -2.84 -9.13 -28.96
C MET A 46 -3.46 -10.53 -28.89
N SER A 47 -2.68 -11.53 -29.30
CA SER A 47 -3.03 -12.93 -29.10
C SER A 47 -3.22 -13.25 -27.61
N THR A 48 -4.14 -14.18 -27.31
CA THR A 48 -4.61 -14.48 -25.95
C THR A 48 -3.51 -15.08 -25.05
N ASP A 49 -2.49 -15.70 -25.64
CA ASP A 49 -1.33 -16.29 -24.97
C ASP A 49 -0.35 -15.25 -24.40
N ARG A 50 -0.48 -13.98 -24.79
CA ARG A 50 0.42 -12.91 -24.37
C ARG A 50 0.07 -12.45 -22.96
N TRP A 51 1.09 -12.35 -22.12
CA TRP A 51 1.00 -11.89 -20.72
C TRP A 51 0.09 -10.66 -20.48
N PRO A 52 0.16 -9.56 -21.26
CA PRO A 52 -0.70 -8.39 -21.02
C PRO A 52 -2.19 -8.70 -21.16
N ASN A 53 -2.54 -9.58 -22.10
CA ASN A 53 -3.91 -9.99 -22.35
C ASN A 53 -4.43 -10.91 -21.22
N ILE A 54 -3.59 -11.87 -20.80
CA ILE A 54 -3.86 -12.77 -19.66
C ILE A 54 -4.10 -11.97 -18.37
N LEU A 55 -3.23 -10.99 -18.09
CA LEU A 55 -3.35 -10.12 -16.92
C LEU A 55 -4.62 -9.26 -16.95
N THR A 56 -5.02 -8.78 -18.13
CA THR A 56 -6.23 -7.93 -18.28
C THR A 56 -7.51 -8.74 -18.08
N HIS A 57 -7.56 -9.97 -18.58
CA HIS A 57 -8.72 -10.87 -18.44
C HIS A 57 -8.69 -11.70 -17.15
N TRP A 58 -7.72 -11.43 -16.27
CA TRP A 58 -7.55 -12.24 -15.08
C TRP A 58 -8.72 -12.06 -14.12
N ALA A 59 -9.52 -13.12 -13.97
CA ALA A 59 -10.69 -13.16 -13.08
C ALA A 59 -10.35 -13.14 -11.57
N GLY A 60 -9.05 -13.11 -11.24
CA GLY A 60 -8.58 -13.21 -9.87
C GLY A 60 -8.83 -14.59 -9.24
N PRO A 61 -8.34 -14.82 -8.02
CA PRO A 61 -8.69 -16.01 -7.27
C PRO A 61 -10.17 -15.98 -6.88
N ASN A 62 -10.92 -17.06 -7.13
CA ASN A 62 -12.33 -17.21 -6.72
C ASN A 62 -12.52 -17.21 -5.18
N ARG A 63 -11.45 -17.15 -4.40
CA ARG A 63 -11.49 -17.11 -2.94
C ARG A 63 -11.31 -15.69 -2.45
N LYS A 64 -12.26 -15.22 -1.64
CA LYS A 64 -12.07 -14.02 -0.81
C LYS A 64 -10.95 -14.31 0.19
N ARG A 65 -9.97 -13.41 0.30
CA ARG A 65 -9.01 -13.45 1.41
C ARG A 65 -9.83 -13.40 2.70
N LYS A 66 -9.61 -14.34 3.63
CA LYS A 66 -10.24 -14.25 4.95
C LYS A 66 -9.87 -12.88 5.54
N GLN A 67 -10.85 -12.16 6.10
CA GLN A 67 -10.55 -10.98 6.91
C GLN A 67 -9.63 -11.45 8.06
N GLY A 68 -8.34 -11.19 7.90
CA GLY A 68 -7.37 -11.39 8.98
C GLY A 68 -7.59 -10.29 10.01
N ARG A 69 -7.52 -10.64 11.28
CA ARG A 69 -7.37 -9.62 12.33
C ARG A 69 -6.06 -8.86 12.03
N PRO A 70 -6.04 -7.52 12.06
CA PRO A 70 -4.79 -6.79 11.96
C PRO A 70 -3.81 -7.36 12.98
N PRO A 71 -2.52 -7.55 12.65
CA PRO A 71 -1.55 -7.91 13.66
C PRO A 71 -1.68 -6.91 14.80
N GLY A 72 -1.90 -7.42 16.02
CA GLY A 72 -2.05 -6.56 17.20
C GLY A 72 -0.88 -5.58 17.25
N SER A 73 -1.18 -4.31 17.58
CA SER A 73 -0.16 -3.26 17.68
C SER A 73 1.02 -3.75 18.51
N ILE A 74 2.24 -3.36 18.14
CA ILE A 74 3.46 -3.71 18.87
C ILE A 74 3.29 -3.41 20.38
N THR A 75 2.56 -2.33 20.70
CA THR A 75 2.21 -1.95 22.08
C THR A 75 1.33 -2.99 22.78
N SER A 76 0.33 -3.57 22.10
CA SER A 76 -0.55 -4.59 22.70
C SER A 76 0.20 -5.90 22.94
N LYS A 77 1.11 -6.27 22.03
CA LYS A 77 1.98 -7.45 22.19
C LYS A 77 2.91 -7.28 23.39
N ARG A 78 3.54 -6.11 23.51
CA ARG A 78 4.41 -5.76 24.65
C ARG A 78 3.68 -5.77 25.99
N GLN A 79 2.44 -5.25 26.04
CA GLN A 79 1.62 -5.32 27.26
C GLN A 79 1.24 -6.76 27.63
N GLN A 80 0.98 -7.61 26.63
CA GLN A 80 0.69 -9.03 26.85
C GLN A 80 1.93 -9.77 27.39
N GLU A 81 3.11 -9.48 26.88
CA GLU A 81 4.39 -10.02 27.38
C GLU A 81 4.67 -9.57 28.82
N ILE A 82 4.51 -8.27 29.13
CA ILE A 82 4.64 -7.75 30.50
C ILE A 82 3.65 -8.43 31.45
N ARG A 83 2.41 -8.63 31.01
CA ARG A 83 1.37 -9.30 31.80
C ARG A 83 1.71 -10.77 32.07
N LEU A 84 2.21 -11.50 31.07
CA LEU A 84 2.63 -12.90 31.22
C LEU A 84 3.89 -13.02 32.11
N GLY A 85 4.86 -12.10 31.96
CA GLY A 85 6.03 -12.02 32.83
C GLY A 85 5.67 -11.74 34.29
N SER A 86 4.74 -10.82 34.53
CA SER A 86 4.20 -10.53 35.87
C SER A 86 3.54 -11.76 36.51
N LYS A 87 2.78 -12.55 35.75
CA LYS A 87 2.18 -13.79 36.25
C LYS A 87 3.23 -14.83 36.65
N SER A 88 4.28 -15.03 35.85
CA SER A 88 5.37 -15.96 36.19
C SER A 88 6.10 -15.52 37.46
N GLN A 89 6.35 -14.22 37.64
CA GLN A 89 7.04 -13.71 38.82
C GLN A 89 6.19 -13.83 40.09
N ARG A 90 4.87 -13.57 40.00
CA ARG A 90 3.92 -13.83 41.10
C ARG A 90 3.88 -15.31 41.47
N GLN A 91 3.90 -16.21 40.49
CA GLN A 91 3.95 -17.65 40.76
C GLN A 91 5.25 -18.04 41.48
N LYS A 92 6.41 -17.55 41.02
CA LYS A 92 7.70 -17.77 41.70
C LYS A 92 7.70 -17.25 43.14
N THR A 93 7.10 -16.09 43.42
CA THR A 93 6.98 -15.57 44.78
C THR A 93 6.04 -16.41 45.66
N LEU A 94 4.97 -16.98 45.08
CA LEU A 94 4.06 -17.86 45.80
C LEU A 94 4.74 -19.21 46.11
N GLU A 95 5.54 -19.73 45.19
CA GLU A 95 6.36 -20.93 45.38
C GLU A 95 7.43 -20.72 46.47
N GLN A 96 8.07 -19.55 46.54
CA GLN A 96 9.03 -19.19 47.60
C GLN A 96 8.39 -19.06 48.99
N ASN A 97 7.14 -18.59 49.05
CA ASN A 97 6.39 -18.46 50.29
C ASN A 97 5.64 -19.75 50.69
N GLY A 98 5.98 -20.89 50.06
CA GLY A 98 5.42 -22.21 50.37
C GLY A 98 3.97 -22.44 49.94
N GLY A 99 3.39 -21.53 49.13
CA GLY A 99 1.98 -21.53 48.72
C GLY A 99 1.74 -21.83 47.23
N GLY A 100 2.61 -22.60 46.59
CA GLY A 100 2.46 -22.98 45.17
C GLY A 100 1.35 -24.02 44.94
N LEU A 101 0.34 -23.67 44.14
CA LEU A 101 -0.88 -24.47 43.89
C LEU A 101 -0.78 -25.53 42.77
N TYR A 102 0.40 -25.82 42.21
CA TYR A 102 0.53 -26.82 41.15
C TYR A 102 1.77 -27.71 41.35
N SER A 103 1.52 -28.96 41.70
CA SER A 103 2.49 -30.06 41.60
C SER A 103 2.57 -30.49 40.13
N ILE A 104 3.71 -30.28 39.48
CA ILE A 104 3.99 -30.89 38.17
C ILE A 104 4.41 -32.34 38.46
N LYS A 105 3.42 -33.21 38.68
CA LYS A 105 3.58 -34.66 38.56
C LYS A 105 2.36 -35.17 37.80
N ASP A 106 2.52 -35.22 36.48
CA ASP A 106 1.87 -36.18 35.58
C ASP A 106 2.76 -36.21 34.33
N ALA A 107 3.72 -37.14 34.35
CA ALA A 107 4.50 -37.62 33.21
C ALA A 107 4.34 -39.13 33.15
#